data_AF-A0A7S1SA21-F1
#
_entry.id   AF-A0A7S1SA21-F1
#
_cell.length_a   1.000
_cell.length_b   1.000
_cell.length_c   1.000
_cell.angle_alpha   90.00
_cell.angle_beta   90.00
_cell.angle_gamma   90.00
#
_symmetry.space_group_name_H-M   'P 1'
#
loop_
_entity.id
_entity.type
_entity.pdbx_description
1 polymer ?
#
loop_
_entity_poly.entity_id
_entity_poly.type
_entity_poly.pdbx_seq_one_letter_code
_entity_poly.pdbx_strand_id
1 'polypeptide(L)'
;GVAGGAATALVLKTARLGSGGGQEEHFSFNVPEVGVVLVLAYIPFLAAEAADLSGIVAIMFAGITMRRYAHYNLTEVTRTVLLPTVELIASLCETYVFIVLGLGAFQLQSAYSLSLTVWCAAACLAGRAAHVYPLSWAVNRCSAAERLSGREQTVLWFA
;
A
#
# COMPACT_ATOMS: atom_id res chain seq x y z
N GLY A 1 -21.66 2.11 0.42
CA GLY A 1 -21.98 0.75 -0.05
C GLY A 1 -23.17 0.67 -1.01
N VAL A 2 -23.36 1.65 -1.91
CA VAL A 2 -24.36 1.57 -2.98
C VAL A 2 -23.74 2.00 -4.32
N ALA A 3 -22.77 2.91 -4.28
CA ALA A 3 -21.95 3.30 -5.42
C ALA A 3 -21.00 2.19 -5.95
N GLY A 4 -20.61 1.23 -5.10
CA GLY A 4 -19.74 0.11 -5.51
C GLY A 4 -20.43 -0.88 -6.45
N GLY A 5 -21.74 -1.12 -6.26
CA GLY A 5 -22.50 -2.08 -7.09
C GLY A 5 -22.77 -1.57 -8.51
N ALA A 6 -22.97 -0.26 -8.68
CA ALA A 6 -23.17 0.34 -9.99
C ALA A 6 -21.90 0.28 -10.85
N ALA A 7 -20.72 0.48 -10.24
CA ALA A 7 -19.44 0.34 -10.93
C ALA A 7 -19.18 -1.11 -11.38
N THR A 8 -19.49 -2.10 -10.55
CA THR A 8 -19.35 -3.52 -10.92
C THR A 8 -20.30 -3.91 -12.06
N ALA A 9 -21.54 -3.39 -12.06
CA ALA A 9 -22.51 -3.65 -13.13
C ALA A 9 -22.11 -3.01 -14.47
N LEU A 10 -21.50 -1.82 -14.44
CA LEU A 10 -21.06 -1.10 -15.64
C LEU A 10 -19.84 -1.77 -16.29
N VAL A 11 -18.90 -2.26 -15.46
CA VAL A 11 -17.71 -3.02 -15.90
C VAL A 11 -18.09 -4.39 -16.49
N LEU A 12 -19.08 -5.07 -15.92
CA LEU A 12 -19.59 -6.33 -16.50
C LEU A 12 -20.30 -6.11 -17.84
N LYS A 13 -20.98 -4.98 -18.01
CA LYS A 13 -21.69 -4.65 -19.26
C LYS A 13 -20.72 -4.27 -20.39
N THR A 14 -19.64 -3.54 -20.09
CA THR A 14 -18.61 -3.20 -21.10
C THR A 14 -17.72 -4.41 -21.44
N ALA A 15 -17.41 -5.27 -20.47
CA ALA A 15 -16.67 -6.51 -20.71
C ALA A 15 -17.45 -7.53 -21.57
N ARG A 16 -18.78 -7.61 -21.41
CA ARG A 16 -19.64 -8.46 -22.25
C ARG A 16 -19.87 -7.92 -23.66
N LEU A 17 -19.85 -6.60 -23.86
CA LEU A 17 -20.01 -5.97 -25.18
C LEU A 17 -18.75 -6.04 -26.05
N GLY A 18 -17.57 -6.33 -25.48
CA GLY A 18 -16.36 -6.66 -26.24
C GLY A 18 -16.30 -8.10 -26.76
N SER A 19 -17.23 -8.97 -26.33
CA SER A 19 -17.29 -10.38 -26.76
C SER A 19 -18.26 -10.54 -27.94
N GLY A 20 -17.92 -9.86 -29.03
CA GLY A 20 -18.63 -9.90 -30.30
C GLY A 20 -17.66 -10.04 -31.46
N GLY A 21 -16.87 -11.11 -31.47
CA GLY A 21 -16.06 -11.51 -32.62
C GLY A 21 -14.69 -12.09 -32.27
N GLY A 22 -14.48 -13.38 -32.58
CA GLY A 22 -13.16 -13.92 -32.92
C GLY A 22 -12.44 -14.70 -31.82
N GLN A 23 -12.60 -16.02 -31.89
CA GLN A 23 -11.80 -17.08 -31.26
C GLN A 23 -10.33 -17.03 -31.74
N GLU A 24 -9.34 -17.01 -30.83
CA GLU A 24 -8.11 -17.82 -30.92
C GLU A 24 -7.60 -18.14 -29.50
N GLU A 25 -7.35 -19.43 -29.25
CA GLU A 25 -6.89 -19.99 -27.99
C GLU A 25 -5.35 -19.93 -27.84
N HIS A 26 -4.85 -20.22 -26.64
CA HIS A 26 -3.44 -20.53 -26.29
C HIS A 26 -2.46 -19.38 -25.93
N PHE A 27 -2.64 -18.80 -24.73
CA PHE A 27 -1.58 -18.70 -23.70
C PHE A 27 -2.28 -18.61 -22.34
N SER A 28 -2.13 -19.63 -21.50
CA SER A 28 -2.83 -19.81 -20.22
C SER A 28 -2.30 -18.84 -19.15
N PHE A 29 -2.54 -17.54 -19.36
CA PHE A 29 -2.25 -16.46 -18.44
C PHE A 29 -3.47 -15.55 -18.43
N ASN A 30 -4.19 -15.50 -17.30
CA ASN A 30 -5.41 -14.73 -17.17
C ASN A 30 -5.12 -13.21 -17.04
N VAL A 31 -4.50 -12.61 -18.06
CA VAL A 31 -4.25 -11.16 -18.20
C VAL A 31 -5.50 -10.33 -17.84
N PRO A 32 -6.72 -10.65 -18.31
CA PRO A 32 -7.90 -9.85 -17.97
C PRO A 32 -8.26 -9.91 -16.48
N GLU A 33 -8.04 -11.04 -15.79
CA GLU A 33 -8.27 -11.12 -14.34
C GLU A 33 -7.31 -10.19 -13.58
N VAL A 34 -6.03 -10.19 -13.97
CA VAL A 34 -5.00 -9.30 -13.40
C VAL A 34 -5.33 -7.83 -13.65
N GLY A 35 -5.70 -7.49 -14.88
CA GLY A 35 -6.06 -6.13 -15.27
C GLY A 35 -7.27 -5.60 -14.50
N VAL A 36 -8.33 -6.41 -14.37
CA VAL A 36 -9.52 -6.04 -13.61
C VAL A 36 -9.19 -5.84 -12.13
N VAL A 37 -8.34 -6.69 -11.55
CA VAL A 37 -7.87 -6.55 -10.17
C VAL A 37 -7.10 -5.23 -9.97
N LEU A 38 -6.17 -4.90 -10.86
CA LEU A 38 -5.41 -3.64 -10.77
C LEU A 38 -6.30 -2.41 -10.93
N VAL A 39 -7.23 -2.42 -11.89
CA VAL A 39 -8.16 -1.30 -12.13
C VAL A 39 -9.11 -1.13 -10.95
N LEU A 40 -9.68 -2.22 -10.41
CA LEU A 40 -10.55 -2.17 -9.25
C LEU A 40 -9.82 -1.68 -7.98
N ALA A 41 -8.52 -1.99 -7.84
CA ALA A 41 -7.70 -1.42 -6.77
C ALA A 41 -7.50 0.10 -6.92
N TYR A 42 -7.46 0.61 -8.15
CA TYR A 42 -7.21 2.02 -8.45
C TYR A 42 -8.47 2.91 -8.43
N ILE A 43 -9.66 2.38 -8.72
CA ILE A 43 -10.91 3.17 -8.71
C ILE A 43 -11.15 3.94 -7.39
N PRO A 44 -10.92 3.37 -6.19
CA PRO A 44 -11.06 4.09 -4.92
C PRO A 44 -10.13 5.30 -4.80
N PHE A 45 -8.94 5.27 -5.43
CA PHE A 45 -8.05 6.42 -5.50
C PHE A 45 -8.72 7.57 -6.26
N LEU A 46 -9.17 7.31 -7.48
CA LEU A 46 -9.82 8.31 -8.34
C LEU A 46 -11.09 8.88 -7.69
N ALA A 47 -11.89 8.03 -7.05
CA ALA A 47 -13.10 8.45 -6.36
C ALA A 47 -12.81 9.34 -5.13
N ALA A 48 -11.74 9.05 -4.40
CA ALA A 48 -11.33 9.86 -3.25
C ALA A 48 -10.74 11.21 -3.69
N GLU A 49 -9.90 11.22 -4.73
CA GLU A 49 -9.38 12.46 -5.32
C GLU A 49 -10.51 13.34 -5.88
N ALA A 50 -11.51 12.75 -6.53
CA ALA A 50 -12.69 13.48 -7.01
C ALA A 50 -13.57 14.07 -5.88
N ALA A 51 -13.38 13.60 -4.64
CA ALA A 51 -14.08 14.08 -3.45
C ALA A 51 -13.19 14.97 -2.56
N ASP A 52 -12.03 15.41 -3.04
CA ASP A 52 -11.01 16.17 -2.28
C ASP A 52 -10.55 15.48 -0.98
N LEU A 53 -10.57 14.14 -0.95
CA LEU A 53 -10.09 13.31 0.14
C LEU A 53 -8.72 12.68 -0.20
N SER A 54 -8.04 12.09 0.78
CA SER A 54 -6.74 11.43 0.54
C SER A 54 -6.88 10.17 -0.33
N GLY A 55 -6.52 10.28 -1.61
CA GLY A 55 -6.49 9.14 -2.53
C GLY A 55 -5.53 8.04 -2.11
N ILE A 56 -4.36 8.41 -1.57
CA ILE A 56 -3.31 7.47 -1.11
C ILE A 56 -3.82 6.56 0.01
N VAL A 57 -4.52 7.13 0.98
CA VAL A 57 -5.10 6.34 2.08
C VAL A 57 -6.24 5.46 1.56
N ALA A 58 -7.06 5.94 0.63
CA ALA A 58 -8.14 5.17 0.03
C ALA A 58 -7.64 3.93 -0.74
N ILE A 59 -6.60 4.08 -1.57
CA ILE A 59 -6.02 2.95 -2.31
C ILE A 59 -5.32 1.94 -1.39
N MET A 60 -4.72 2.40 -0.27
CA MET A 60 -4.14 1.50 0.73
C MET A 60 -5.21 0.59 1.36
N PHE A 61 -6.33 1.17 1.81
CA PHE A 61 -7.45 0.38 2.36
C PHE A 61 -8.09 -0.53 1.31
N ALA A 62 -8.22 -0.06 0.07
CA ALA A 62 -8.69 -0.87 -1.05
C ALA A 62 -7.77 -2.08 -1.29
N GLY A 63 -6.45 -1.89 -1.30
CA GLY A 63 -5.47 -2.96 -1.44
C GLY A 63 -5.50 -4.00 -0.31
N ILE A 64 -5.59 -3.55 0.95
CA ILE A 64 -5.76 -4.44 2.12
C ILE A 64 -7.01 -5.30 1.98
N THR A 65 -8.12 -4.66 1.61
CA THR A 65 -9.43 -5.30 1.43
C THR A 65 -9.40 -6.28 0.25
N MET A 66 -8.75 -5.89 -0.84
CA MET A 66 -8.61 -6.69 -2.04
C MET A 66 -7.83 -7.96 -1.80
N ARG A 67 -6.81 -7.97 -0.92
CA ARG A 67 -6.10 -9.20 -0.52
C ARG A 67 -7.06 -10.29 0.00
N ARG A 68 -8.16 -9.91 0.64
CA ARG A 68 -9.18 -10.85 1.16
C ARG A 68 -10.17 -11.31 0.08
N TYR A 69 -10.58 -10.43 -0.83
CA TYR A 69 -11.53 -10.77 -1.90
C TYR A 69 -10.87 -11.48 -3.09
N ALA A 70 -9.65 -11.08 -3.43
CA ALA A 70 -8.83 -11.67 -4.49
C ALA A 70 -8.64 -13.18 -4.29
N HIS A 71 -8.55 -13.65 -3.05
CA HIS A 71 -8.41 -15.08 -2.75
C HIS A 71 -9.60 -15.93 -3.24
N TYR A 72 -10.82 -15.41 -3.22
CA TYR A 72 -12.02 -16.18 -3.57
C TYR A 72 -12.49 -15.94 -5.02
N ASN A 73 -12.07 -14.84 -5.63
CA ASN A 73 -12.55 -14.41 -6.94
C ASN A 73 -11.52 -14.59 -8.07
N LEU A 74 -10.29 -15.02 -7.76
CA LEU A 74 -9.25 -15.29 -8.75
C LEU A 74 -9.03 -16.78 -8.94
N THR A 75 -8.64 -17.13 -10.17
CA THR A 75 -8.14 -18.46 -10.48
C THR A 75 -6.82 -18.72 -9.74
N GLU A 76 -6.59 -19.96 -9.28
CA GLU A 76 -5.41 -20.35 -8.49
C GLU A 76 -4.07 -20.02 -9.19
N VAL A 77 -4.05 -20.15 -10.51
CA VAL A 77 -2.91 -19.79 -11.37
C VAL A 77 -2.63 -18.29 -11.28
N THR A 78 -3.65 -17.45 -11.43
CA THR A 78 -3.53 -15.98 -11.37
C THR A 78 -3.04 -15.51 -10.02
N ARG A 79 -3.54 -16.12 -8.95
CA ARG A 79 -3.14 -15.78 -7.57
C ARG A 79 -1.65 -16.01 -7.33
N THR A 80 -1.13 -17.13 -7.81
CA THR A 80 0.26 -17.54 -7.59
C THR A 80 1.24 -16.62 -8.33
N VAL A 81 0.82 -16.06 -9.47
CA VAL A 81 1.66 -15.13 -10.25
C VAL A 81 1.48 -13.67 -9.81
N LEU A 82 0.25 -13.26 -9.46
CA LEU A 82 -0.06 -11.86 -9.13
C LEU A 82 0.71 -11.33 -7.92
N LEU A 83 0.78 -12.10 -6.84
CA LEU A 83 1.46 -11.69 -5.61
C LEU A 83 2.95 -11.37 -5.82
N PRO A 84 3.77 -12.29 -6.35
CA PRO A 84 5.18 -12.00 -6.60
C PRO A 84 5.36 -10.90 -7.66
N THR A 85 4.48 -10.80 -8.67
CA THR A 85 4.56 -9.69 -9.64
C THR A 85 4.34 -8.33 -8.98
N VAL A 86 3.34 -8.19 -8.11
CA VAL A 86 3.08 -6.92 -7.39
C VAL A 86 4.20 -6.61 -6.40
N GLU A 87 4.76 -7.61 -5.73
CA GLU A 87 5.91 -7.44 -4.84
C GLU A 87 7.17 -6.99 -5.60
N LEU A 88 7.42 -7.55 -6.78
CA LEU A 88 8.49 -7.10 -7.67
C LEU A 88 8.27 -5.65 -8.12
N ILE A 89 7.06 -5.29 -8.53
CA ILE A 89 6.72 -3.91 -8.90
C ILE A 89 6.93 -2.97 -7.71
N ALA A 90 6.51 -3.36 -6.50
CA ALA A 90 6.72 -2.58 -5.29
C ALA A 90 8.22 -2.37 -5.00
N SER A 91 9.03 -3.42 -5.13
CA SER A 91 10.50 -3.32 -4.97
C SER A 91 11.13 -2.41 -6.03
N LEU A 92 10.64 -2.42 -7.27
CA LEU A 92 11.10 -1.52 -8.32
C LEU A 92 10.70 -0.07 -8.04
N CYS A 93 9.46 0.17 -7.59
CA CYS A 93 8.99 1.49 -7.18
C CYS A 93 9.81 2.05 -6.00
N GLU A 94 10.13 1.22 -5.02
CA GLU A 94 10.98 1.59 -3.88
C GLU A 94 12.38 2.01 -4.37
N THR A 95 12.99 1.21 -5.24
CA THR A 95 14.30 1.53 -5.85
C THR A 95 14.24 2.85 -6.64
N TYR A 96 13.16 3.07 -7.38
CA TYR A 96 12.96 4.29 -8.15
C TYR A 96 12.86 5.53 -7.26
N VAL A 97 12.03 5.48 -6.21
CA VAL A 97 11.89 6.58 -5.25
C VAL A 97 13.22 6.87 -4.56
N PHE A 98 13.98 5.84 -4.17
CA PHE A 98 15.31 6.04 -3.59
C PHE A 98 16.28 6.75 -4.53
N ILE A 99 16.32 6.37 -5.81
CA ILE A 99 17.19 7.04 -6.80
C ILE A 99 16.79 8.51 -6.95
N VAL A 100 15.49 8.81 -7.07
CA VAL A 100 15.00 10.19 -7.22
C VAL A 100 15.33 11.05 -5.99
N LEU A 101 15.10 10.53 -4.79
CA LEU A 101 15.43 11.24 -3.54
C LEU A 101 16.95 11.43 -3.39
N GLY A 102 17.75 10.42 -3.74
CA GLY A 102 19.22 10.50 -3.70
C GLY A 102 19.76 11.55 -4.66
N LEU A 103 19.24 11.61 -5.89
CA LEU A 103 19.59 12.68 -6.86
C LEU A 103 19.17 14.06 -6.34
N GLY A 104 18.00 14.18 -5.73
CA GLY A 104 17.54 15.41 -5.09
C GLY A 104 18.52 15.91 -4.01
N ALA A 105 19.10 15.00 -3.22
CA ALA A 105 20.09 15.36 -2.20
C ALA A 105 21.41 15.90 -2.81
N PHE A 106 21.85 15.39 -3.96
CA PHE A 106 23.03 15.93 -4.66
C PHE A 106 22.80 17.34 -5.23
N GLN A 107 21.56 17.67 -5.60
CA GLN A 107 21.22 19.02 -6.08
C GLN A 107 21.29 20.08 -4.96
N LEU A 108 21.11 19.68 -3.69
CA LEU A 108 21.08 20.59 -2.53
C LEU A 108 22.46 21.02 -1.99
N GLN A 109 23.56 20.64 -2.66
CA GLN A 109 24.95 20.92 -2.22
C GLN A 109 25.27 22.41 -1.98
N SER A 110 24.47 23.35 -2.49
CA SER A 110 24.68 24.80 -2.28
C SER A 110 24.03 25.36 -1.00
N ALA A 111 23.15 24.62 -0.32
CA ALA A 111 22.39 25.09 0.86
C ALA A 111 22.35 24.06 2.01
N TYR A 112 23.34 23.16 2.07
CA TYR A 112 23.40 22.13 3.11
C TYR A 112 23.79 22.76 4.46
N SER A 113 23.00 22.51 5.50
CA SER A 113 23.35 22.87 6.87
C SER A 113 23.33 21.61 7.74
N LEU A 114 24.53 21.17 8.17
CA LEU A 114 24.69 19.99 9.02
C LEU A 114 23.89 20.10 10.33
N SER A 115 23.69 21.32 10.82
CA SER A 115 22.90 21.59 12.02
C SER A 115 21.42 21.18 11.86
N LEU A 116 20.79 21.43 10.70
CA LEU A 116 19.42 21.01 10.45
C LEU A 116 19.31 19.48 10.35
N THR A 117 20.29 18.82 9.73
CA THR A 117 20.30 17.35 9.64
C THR A 117 20.37 16.69 11.01
N VAL A 118 21.24 17.19 11.89
CA VAL A 118 21.36 16.68 13.28
C VAL A 118 20.08 16.95 14.07
N TRP A 119 19.48 18.14 13.91
CA TRP A 119 18.22 18.46 14.59
C TRP A 119 17.06 17.59 14.10
N CYS A 120 16.93 17.36 12.79
CA CYS A 120 15.97 16.42 12.22
C CYS A 120 16.18 14.99 12.74
N ALA A 121 17.42 14.50 12.78
CA ALA A 121 17.72 13.18 13.32
C ALA A 121 17.31 13.05 14.80
N ALA A 122 17.64 14.06 15.62
CA ALA A 122 17.24 14.09 17.02
C ALA A 122 15.70 14.17 17.19
N ALA A 123 15.03 14.99 16.39
CA ALA A 123 13.57 15.12 16.39
C ALA A 123 12.87 13.81 15.96
N CYS A 124 13.40 13.09 14.98
CA CYS A 124 12.89 11.77 14.57
C CYS A 124 13.01 10.74 15.70
N LEU A 125 14.15 10.69 16.40
CA LEU A 125 14.36 9.79 17.55
C LEU A 125 13.42 10.13 18.71
N ALA A 126 13.23 11.42 19.00
CA ALA A 126 12.30 11.90 20.01
C ALA A 126 10.84 11.60 19.64
N GLY A 127 10.45 11.80 18.38
CA GLY A 127 9.12 11.44 17.86
C GLY A 127 8.84 9.95 17.97
N ARG A 128 9.84 9.10 17.66
CA ARG A 128 9.74 7.65 17.86
C ARG A 128 9.52 7.30 19.33
N ALA A 129 10.29 7.88 20.25
CA ALA A 129 10.09 7.68 21.69
C ALA A 129 8.68 8.10 22.12
N ALA A 130 8.23 9.28 21.66
CA ALA A 130 6.91 9.82 21.99
C ALA A 130 5.74 8.98 21.46
N HIS A 131 5.93 8.15 20.43
CA HIS A 131 4.91 7.21 19.98
C HIS A 131 4.98 5.86 20.71
N VAL A 132 6.19 5.33 20.91
CA VAL A 132 6.41 4.00 21.49
C VAL A 132 6.00 3.94 22.97
N TYR A 133 6.45 4.88 23.80
CA TYR A 133 6.18 4.84 25.24
C TYR A 133 4.70 4.97 25.63
N PRO A 134 3.88 5.90 25.08
CA PRO A 134 2.46 5.94 25.41
C PRO A 134 1.70 4.74 24.84
N LEU A 135 2.10 4.21 23.68
CA LEU A 135 1.49 2.99 23.15
C LEU A 135 1.76 1.79 24.06
N SER A 136 3.01 1.62 24.53
CA SER A 136 3.36 0.60 25.52
C SER A 136 2.60 0.79 26.83
N TRP A 137 2.41 2.02 27.30
CA TRP A 137 1.60 2.31 28.49
C TRP A 137 0.12 1.95 28.30
N ALA A 138 -0.47 2.32 27.16
CA ALA A 138 -1.86 2.00 26.84
C ALA A 138 -2.07 0.47 26.71
N VAL A 139 -1.16 -0.23 26.05
CA VAL A 139 -1.17 -1.70 25.94
C VAL A 139 -1.04 -2.35 27.32
N ASN A 140 -0.12 -1.88 28.17
CA ASN A 140 0.06 -2.39 29.53
C ASN A 140 -1.16 -2.15 30.44
N ARG A 141 -2.03 -1.20 30.08
CA ARG A 141 -3.28 -0.89 30.80
C ARG A 141 -4.49 -1.66 30.27
N CYS A 142 -4.53 -1.94 28.97
CA CYS A 142 -5.63 -2.66 28.32
C CYS A 142 -5.41 -4.18 28.25
N SER A 143 -4.18 -4.66 28.39
CA SER A 143 -3.84 -6.08 28.29
C SER A 143 -3.93 -6.78 29.64
N ALA A 144 -4.63 -7.92 29.69
CA ALA A 144 -4.68 -8.82 30.83
C ALA A 144 -3.48 -9.80 30.88
N ALA A 145 -2.56 -9.70 29.90
CA ALA A 145 -1.36 -10.52 29.78
C ALA A 145 -0.17 -9.96 30.58
N GLU A 146 0.98 -10.65 30.52
CA GLU A 146 2.22 -10.27 31.18
C GLU A 146 2.64 -8.83 30.83
N ARG A 147 3.03 -8.06 31.84
CA ARG A 147 3.34 -6.63 31.70
C ARG A 147 4.70 -6.44 31.05
N LEU A 148 4.76 -5.62 30.00
CA LEU A 148 6.00 -5.22 29.33
C LEU A 148 6.92 -4.48 30.32
N SER A 149 8.07 -5.08 30.62
CA SER A 149 9.13 -4.53 31.46
C SER A 149 9.79 -3.34 30.79
N GLY A 150 10.29 -2.37 31.57
CA GLY A 150 10.93 -1.16 31.03
C GLY A 150 12.11 -1.44 30.10
N ARG A 151 12.80 -2.58 30.30
CA ARG A 151 13.89 -3.03 29.41
C ARG A 151 13.39 -3.42 28.02
N GLU A 152 12.22 -4.05 27.92
CA GLU A 152 11.61 -4.47 26.66
C GLU A 152 11.11 -3.24 25.88
N GLN A 153 10.62 -2.22 26.58
CA GLN A 153 10.23 -0.95 25.97
C GLN A 153 11.44 -0.19 25.39
N THR A 154 12.59 -0.23 26.06
CA THR A 154 13.82 0.36 25.54
C THR A 154 14.33 -0.40 24.31
N VAL A 155 14.22 -1.73 24.30
CA VAL A 155 14.52 -2.54 23.10
C VAL A 155 13.57 -2.18 21.97
N LEU A 156 12.27 -2.03 22.23
CA LEU A 156 11.27 -1.63 21.22
C LEU A 156 11.52 -0.22 20.66
N TRP A 157 12.12 0.68 21.43
CA TRP A 157 12.50 2.00 20.96
C TRP A 157 13.74 1.97 20.03
N PHE A 158 14.67 1.05 20.26
CA PHE A 158 15.89 0.89 19.45
C PHE A 158 15.78 -0.09 18.28
N ALA A 159 14.88 -1.07 18.37
CA ALA A 159 14.59 -2.06 17.33
C ALA A 159 13.67 -1.44 16.27
#